data_AF-A0A7C5QED9-F1
#
_entry.id   AF-A0A7C5QED9-F1
#
_cell.length_a   1.000
_cell.length_b   1.000
_cell.length_c   1.000
_cell.angle_alpha   90.00
_cell.angle_beta   90.00
_cell.angle_gamma   90.00
#
_symmetry.space_group_name_H-M   'P 1'
#
loop_
_entity.id
_entity.type
_entity.pdbx_description
1 polymer ?
#
loop_
_entity_poly.entity_id
_entity_poly.type
_entity_poly.pdbx_seq_one_letter_code
_entity_poly.pdbx_strand_id
1 'polypeptide(L)'
;MARHSKRNFTSIFTILLFSFQSCLYLPDEPVEKKDFKPLIIEESNLQDRMEDVVRDINVTFKFNQPLDPDSIPETQISITSGKLTISGKKKYNLLTRTLTFIPDSILRENLWYKLIMKKPPLSLRGGYLKENQIEILFKTGVRFSDTQTQNPPQVDFSNEIFPIFQSGCSCHSTPNPSMGLKLIFETPF
;
A
#
# COMPACT_ATOMS: atom_id res chain seq x y z
N MET A 1 85.88 14.73 -47.83
CA MET A 1 85.96 16.20 -47.61
C MET A 1 84.90 16.86 -48.48
N ALA A 2 83.99 17.61 -47.87
CA ALA A 2 82.73 18.09 -48.43
C ALA A 2 82.88 19.10 -49.58
N ARG A 3 81.90 19.16 -50.51
CA ARG A 3 81.17 20.41 -50.81
C ARG A 3 80.02 20.27 -51.82
N HIS A 4 78.82 20.57 -51.30
CA HIS A 4 77.76 21.41 -51.87
C HIS A 4 77.14 21.06 -53.23
N SER A 5 76.00 20.37 -53.14
CA SER A 5 74.95 20.36 -54.16
C SER A 5 74.07 21.62 -54.02
N LYS A 6 73.97 22.40 -55.10
CA LYS A 6 73.01 23.51 -55.29
C LYS A 6 71.71 22.97 -55.87
N ARG A 7 70.55 23.18 -55.25
CA ARG A 7 69.20 23.21 -55.88
C ARG A 7 68.29 24.11 -55.02
N ASN A 8 68.08 25.36 -55.42
CA ASN A 8 67.03 25.86 -56.32
C ASN A 8 65.64 25.89 -55.66
N PHE A 9 65.29 27.12 -55.30
CA PHE A 9 64.03 27.64 -54.81
C PHE A 9 62.98 27.59 -55.93
N THR A 10 61.89 26.84 -55.75
CA THR A 10 60.62 27.11 -56.46
C THR A 10 59.46 26.84 -55.52
N SER A 11 58.80 27.95 -55.19
CA SER A 11 57.53 28.06 -54.49
C SER A 11 56.42 27.44 -55.33
N ILE A 12 55.67 26.50 -54.76
CA ILE A 12 54.33 26.15 -55.24
C ILE A 12 53.41 26.11 -54.02
N PHE A 13 52.58 27.15 -53.98
CA PHE A 13 51.55 27.43 -53.01
C PHE A 13 50.32 26.58 -53.38
N THR A 14 50.22 25.36 -52.83
CA THR A 14 49.02 24.53 -53.01
C THR A 14 48.14 24.69 -51.79
N ILE A 15 47.17 25.61 -51.88
CA ILE A 15 46.07 25.78 -50.93
C ILE A 15 45.19 24.54 -51.05
N LEU A 16 45.35 23.59 -50.12
CA LEU A 16 44.47 22.44 -50.00
C LEU A 16 43.30 22.83 -49.10
N LEU A 17 42.13 22.77 -49.73
CA LEU A 17 40.81 23.12 -49.26
C LEU A 17 40.52 22.49 -47.88
N PHE A 18 40.12 23.34 -46.93
CA PHE A 18 39.54 22.95 -45.65
C PHE A 18 38.29 22.10 -45.89
N SER A 19 38.37 20.79 -45.63
CA SER A 19 37.19 19.99 -45.26
C SER A 19 37.31 19.63 -43.78
N PHE A 20 37.10 20.61 -42.92
CA PHE A 20 36.68 20.32 -41.56
C PHE A 20 35.26 19.76 -41.67
N GLN A 21 35.15 18.46 -41.89
CA GLN A 21 33.96 17.73 -41.47
C GLN A 21 34.02 17.73 -39.94
N SER A 22 33.73 18.88 -39.35
CA SER A 22 33.34 19.00 -37.95
C SER A 22 32.04 18.21 -37.84
N CYS A 23 32.19 16.90 -37.63
CA CYS A 23 31.15 16.15 -36.94
C CYS A 23 30.98 16.92 -35.63
N LEU A 24 29.89 17.67 -35.52
CA LEU A 24 29.49 18.36 -34.29
C LEU A 24 29.39 17.26 -33.23
N TYR A 25 30.49 17.04 -32.51
CA TYR A 25 30.49 16.31 -31.26
C TYR A 25 29.79 17.24 -30.28
N LEU A 26 28.45 17.21 -30.31
CA LEU A 26 27.67 17.67 -29.19
C LEU A 26 28.17 16.82 -28.02
N PRO A 27 28.77 17.42 -26.96
CA PRO A 27 29.06 16.66 -25.77
C PRO A 27 27.73 16.05 -25.35
N ASP A 28 27.69 14.72 -25.19
CA ASP A 28 26.51 14.04 -24.67
C ASP A 28 26.05 14.84 -23.44
N GLU A 29 24.88 15.48 -23.53
CA GLU A 29 24.26 16.05 -22.34
C GLU A 29 24.22 14.91 -21.33
N PRO A 30 24.66 15.11 -20.08
CA PRO A 30 24.65 14.04 -19.10
C PRO A 30 23.21 13.55 -19.00
N VAL A 31 22.94 12.38 -19.57
CA VAL A 31 21.62 11.76 -19.53
C VAL A 31 21.30 11.62 -18.06
N GLU A 32 20.43 12.48 -17.56
CA GLU A 32 20.00 12.47 -16.17
C GLU A 32 19.48 11.05 -15.91
N LYS A 33 20.23 10.29 -15.10
CA LYS A 33 19.91 8.88 -14.83
C LYS A 33 18.62 8.87 -14.03
N LYS A 34 17.50 8.78 -14.74
CA LYS A 34 16.16 8.76 -14.16
C LYS A 34 16.12 7.70 -13.06
N ASP A 35 15.92 8.15 -11.83
CA ASP A 35 15.90 7.26 -10.67
C ASP A 35 14.64 6.37 -10.76
N PHE A 36 14.83 5.07 -10.99
CA PHE A 36 13.75 4.09 -11.12
C PHE A 36 13.33 3.50 -9.77
N LYS A 37 13.61 4.19 -8.66
CA LYS A 37 13.24 3.73 -7.32
C LYS A 37 11.76 3.98 -7.04
N PRO A 38 11.03 2.97 -6.54
CA PRO A 38 9.66 3.19 -6.13
C PRO A 38 9.64 4.18 -4.98
N LEU A 39 8.58 4.98 -4.93
CA LEU A 39 8.26 5.91 -3.85
C LEU A 39 6.79 5.72 -3.52
N ILE A 40 6.46 5.80 -2.23
CA ILE A 40 5.07 5.93 -1.81
C ILE A 40 4.66 7.38 -2.10
N ILE A 41 3.66 7.59 -2.94
CA ILE A 41 3.30 8.93 -3.46
C ILE A 41 2.04 9.52 -2.86
N GLU A 42 1.19 8.67 -2.32
CA GLU A 42 0.07 9.10 -1.50
C GLU A 42 0.35 8.52 -0.12
N GLU A 43 0.17 9.35 0.91
CA GLU A 43 0.14 8.84 2.28
C GLU A 43 -0.78 7.63 2.28
N SER A 44 -0.30 6.53 2.84
CA SER A 44 -1.18 5.42 3.12
C SER A 44 -2.41 5.95 3.87
N ASN A 45 -3.52 5.24 3.78
CA ASN A 45 -4.71 5.57 4.58
C ASN A 45 -4.43 5.52 6.11
N LEU A 46 -3.22 5.11 6.50
CA LEU A 46 -2.61 5.31 7.79
C LEU A 46 -1.42 6.27 7.70
N GLN A 47 -1.35 7.23 8.60
CA GLN A 47 -0.17 8.08 8.81
C GLN A 47 0.54 7.66 10.12
N ASP A 48 1.82 8.02 10.26
CA ASP A 48 2.54 7.76 11.50
C ASP A 48 1.88 8.51 12.67
N ARG A 49 1.69 7.78 13.77
CA ARG A 49 1.02 8.20 15.00
C ARG A 49 -0.44 8.59 14.86
N MET A 50 -1.13 8.12 13.81
CA MET A 50 -2.58 8.28 13.70
C MET A 50 -3.28 7.60 14.89
N GLU A 51 -4.27 8.27 15.48
CA GLU A 51 -5.12 7.72 16.53
C GLU A 51 -6.55 7.48 16.04
N ASP A 52 -7.35 6.77 16.86
CA ASP A 52 -8.74 6.40 16.58
C ASP A 52 -8.92 5.63 15.25
N VAL A 53 -7.93 4.81 14.90
CA VAL A 53 -7.97 3.98 13.70
C VAL A 53 -9.00 2.86 13.88
N VAL A 54 -9.85 2.65 12.87
CA VAL A 54 -10.84 1.56 12.85
C VAL A 54 -10.18 0.18 12.97
N ARG A 55 -10.87 -0.75 13.63
CA ARG A 55 -10.30 -2.02 14.06
C ARG A 55 -10.19 -3.08 12.97
N ASP A 56 -10.94 -2.94 11.89
CA ASP A 56 -10.97 -3.81 10.70
C ASP A 56 -10.28 -3.13 9.50
N ILE A 57 -9.33 -2.24 9.77
CA ILE A 57 -8.62 -1.46 8.75
C ILE A 57 -7.93 -2.35 7.72
N ASN A 58 -8.19 -2.06 6.44
CA ASN A 58 -7.33 -2.48 5.34
C ASN A 58 -6.28 -1.40 5.12
N VAL A 59 -4.99 -1.75 5.10
CA VAL A 59 -3.92 -0.77 4.92
C VAL A 59 -3.54 -0.68 3.44
N THR A 60 -3.49 0.52 2.87
CA THR A 60 -3.18 0.73 1.46
C THR A 60 -1.93 1.56 1.26
N PHE A 61 -1.04 1.12 0.36
CA PHE A 61 0.13 1.86 -0.09
C PHE A 61 0.03 2.13 -1.59
N LYS A 62 0.23 3.37 -2.03
CA LYS A 62 0.24 3.73 -3.45
C LYS A 62 1.62 4.18 -3.89
N PHE A 63 2.08 3.63 -5.01
CA PHE A 63 3.44 3.83 -5.50
C PHE A 63 3.50 4.73 -6.75
N ASN A 64 4.57 5.51 -6.90
CA ASN A 64 4.82 6.36 -8.08
C ASN A 64 4.90 5.56 -9.38
N GLN A 65 5.13 4.26 -9.32
CA GLN A 65 5.38 3.41 -10.48
C GLN A 65 4.94 1.97 -10.19
N PRO A 66 4.74 1.15 -11.23
CA PRO A 66 4.36 -0.24 -11.04
C PRO A 66 5.48 -1.04 -10.39
N LEU A 67 5.08 -1.92 -9.48
CA LEU A 67 5.93 -2.85 -8.76
C LEU A 67 5.91 -4.21 -9.46
N ASP A 68 6.98 -4.96 -9.27
CA ASP A 68 7.06 -6.38 -9.58
C ASP A 68 6.25 -7.18 -8.54
N PRO A 69 5.13 -7.83 -8.93
CA PRO A 69 4.30 -8.60 -8.01
C PRO A 69 5.06 -9.75 -7.32
N ASP A 70 6.04 -10.36 -8.01
CA ASP A 70 6.79 -11.50 -7.47
C ASP A 70 7.76 -11.07 -6.35
N SER A 71 8.05 -9.76 -6.28
CA SER A 71 8.87 -9.16 -5.22
C SER A 71 8.08 -8.84 -3.93
N ILE A 72 6.78 -9.18 -3.87
CA ILE A 72 5.90 -8.91 -2.72
C ILE A 72 5.60 -10.23 -1.95
N PRO A 73 6.53 -10.80 -1.18
CA PRO A 73 6.27 -12.05 -0.47
C PRO A 73 5.23 -11.86 0.64
N GLU A 74 4.47 -12.90 0.98
CA GLU A 74 3.39 -12.83 2.00
C GLU A 74 3.88 -12.38 3.39
N THR A 75 5.13 -12.64 3.75
CA THR A 75 5.71 -12.29 5.07
C THR A 75 6.25 -10.86 5.16
N GLN A 76 6.20 -10.10 4.06
CA GLN A 76 6.79 -8.76 3.96
C GLN A 76 6.12 -7.69 4.85
N ILE A 77 4.84 -7.85 5.17
CA ILE A 77 4.03 -6.87 5.90
C ILE A 77 3.41 -7.56 7.11
N SER A 78 3.50 -6.93 8.27
CA SER A 78 2.81 -7.38 9.49
C SER A 78 2.41 -6.20 10.37
N ILE A 79 1.39 -6.43 11.20
CA ILE A 79 0.99 -5.52 12.27
C ILE A 79 1.39 -6.13 13.61
N THR A 80 1.98 -5.36 14.50
CA THR A 80 2.47 -5.85 15.81
C THR A 80 2.05 -4.94 16.95
N SER A 81 1.79 -5.52 18.13
CA SER A 81 1.57 -4.78 19.39
C SER A 81 2.19 -5.58 20.54
N GLY A 82 3.36 -5.13 21.01
CA GLY A 82 4.15 -5.90 21.97
C GLY A 82 4.54 -7.27 21.42
N LYS A 83 4.07 -8.35 22.05
CA LYS A 83 4.30 -9.75 21.61
C LYS A 83 3.25 -10.24 20.60
N LEU A 84 2.15 -9.52 20.42
CA LEU A 84 1.10 -9.87 19.46
C LEU A 84 1.57 -9.52 18.05
N THR A 85 1.54 -10.50 17.14
CA THR A 85 1.77 -10.30 15.70
C THR A 85 0.52 -10.72 14.95
N ILE A 86 0.07 -9.86 14.05
CA ILE A 86 -1.11 -10.05 13.21
C ILE A 86 -0.62 -10.11 11.76
N SER A 87 -0.74 -11.28 11.17
CA SER A 87 -0.50 -11.53 9.75
C SER A 87 -1.68 -11.02 8.91
N GLY A 88 -1.53 -11.07 7.59
CA GLY A 88 -2.59 -10.67 6.68
C GLY A 88 -2.29 -11.01 5.24
N LYS A 89 -3.35 -10.96 4.43
CA LYS A 89 -3.30 -11.15 2.98
C LYS A 89 -2.89 -9.87 2.28
N LYS A 90 -2.36 -10.01 1.06
CA LYS A 90 -1.96 -8.90 0.22
C LYS A 90 -2.67 -8.95 -1.12
N LYS A 91 -3.01 -7.78 -1.63
CA LYS A 91 -3.56 -7.60 -2.97
C LYS A 91 -2.82 -6.46 -3.63
N TYR A 92 -2.25 -6.69 -4.80
CA TYR A 92 -1.61 -5.65 -5.59
C TYR A 92 -2.43 -5.39 -6.86
N ASN A 93 -2.78 -4.13 -7.10
CA ASN A 93 -3.40 -3.68 -8.34
C ASN A 93 -2.36 -2.96 -9.18
N LEU A 94 -1.98 -3.57 -10.31
CA LEU A 94 -0.95 -3.05 -11.20
C LEU A 94 -1.35 -1.73 -11.88
N LEU A 95 -2.63 -1.55 -12.20
CA LEU A 95 -3.14 -0.35 -12.90
C LEU A 95 -3.14 0.86 -11.96
N THR A 96 -3.63 0.70 -10.74
CA THR A 96 -3.68 1.78 -9.75
C THR A 96 -2.38 1.93 -8.96
N ARG A 97 -1.46 0.95 -9.09
CA ARG A 97 -0.20 0.85 -8.36
C ARG A 97 -0.43 0.82 -6.84
N THR A 98 -1.45 0.09 -6.41
CA THR A 98 -1.90 0.06 -5.02
C THR A 98 -1.69 -1.33 -4.42
N LEU A 99 -0.95 -1.39 -3.31
CA LEU A 99 -0.82 -2.57 -2.47
C LEU A 99 -1.74 -2.45 -1.27
N THR A 100 -2.65 -3.41 -1.11
CA THR A 100 -3.56 -3.50 0.04
C THR A 100 -3.13 -4.66 0.93
N PHE A 101 -2.92 -4.39 2.21
CA PHE A 101 -2.75 -5.37 3.26
C PHE A 101 -4.05 -5.52 4.06
N ILE A 102 -4.53 -6.75 4.19
CA ILE A 102 -5.78 -7.10 4.86
C ILE A 102 -5.41 -7.96 6.07
N PRO A 103 -5.49 -7.44 7.31
CA PRO A 103 -5.19 -8.21 8.52
C PRO A 103 -6.10 -9.45 8.62
N ASP A 104 -5.55 -10.59 9.04
CA ASP A 104 -6.33 -11.84 9.21
C ASP A 104 -7.24 -11.82 10.45
N SER A 105 -7.12 -10.79 11.28
CA SER A 105 -7.91 -10.63 12.51
C SER A 105 -8.17 -9.17 12.80
N ILE A 106 -9.36 -8.91 13.35
CA ILE A 106 -9.77 -7.61 13.88
C ILE A 106 -8.77 -7.17 14.96
N LEU A 107 -8.31 -5.92 14.87
CA LEU A 107 -7.42 -5.32 15.84
C LEU A 107 -8.17 -5.07 17.16
N ARG A 108 -7.47 -5.15 18.28
CA ARG A 108 -8.04 -4.81 19.59
C ARG A 108 -8.15 -3.30 19.71
N GLU A 109 -9.17 -2.83 20.42
CA GLU A 109 -9.39 -1.40 20.65
C GLU A 109 -8.33 -0.78 21.57
N ASN A 110 -8.09 0.51 21.40
CA ASN A 110 -7.25 1.33 22.27
C ASN A 110 -5.80 0.82 22.45
N LEU A 111 -5.25 0.12 21.45
CA LEU A 111 -3.87 -0.37 21.46
C LEU A 111 -3.01 0.36 20.44
N TRP A 112 -1.76 0.59 20.83
CA TRP A 112 -0.70 0.99 19.91
C TRP A 112 -0.25 -0.21 19.09
N TYR A 113 -0.28 -0.04 17.79
CA TYR A 113 0.19 -0.97 16.79
C TYR A 113 1.36 -0.37 16.01
N LYS A 114 2.23 -1.25 15.54
CA LYS A 114 3.33 -0.97 14.63
C LYS A 114 3.15 -1.82 13.39
N LEU A 115 2.85 -1.17 12.28
CA LEU A 115 2.87 -1.77 10.95
C LEU A 115 4.31 -1.75 10.43
N ILE A 116 4.79 -2.89 9.96
CA ILE A 116 6.13 -3.03 9.41
C ILE A 116 6.02 -3.59 8.00
N MET A 117 6.62 -2.92 7.01
CA MET A 117 6.91 -3.48 5.70
C MET A 117 8.43 -3.62 5.54
N LYS A 118 8.95 -4.84 5.62
CA LYS A 118 10.38 -5.12 5.45
C LYS A 118 10.73 -5.23 3.96
N LYS A 119 11.88 -4.69 3.54
CA LYS A 119 12.38 -4.80 2.16
C LYS A 119 11.29 -4.50 1.12
N PRO A 120 10.88 -3.24 0.97
CA PRO A 120 9.80 -2.89 0.06
C PRO A 120 10.03 -3.41 -1.37
N PRO A 121 8.93 -3.62 -2.12
CA PRO A 121 8.97 -4.33 -3.39
C PRO A 121 9.79 -3.63 -4.47
N LEU A 122 10.28 -4.43 -5.41
CA LEU A 122 11.04 -3.99 -6.57
C LEU A 122 10.10 -3.29 -7.56
N SER A 123 10.60 -2.25 -8.23
CA SER A 123 9.94 -1.69 -9.41
C SER A 123 10.07 -2.61 -10.62
N LEU A 124 9.07 -2.64 -11.52
CA LEU A 124 9.19 -3.34 -12.81
C LEU A 124 10.35 -2.82 -13.68
N ARG A 125 10.82 -1.58 -13.44
CA ARG A 125 11.95 -0.97 -14.15
C ARG A 125 13.31 -1.24 -13.49
N GLY A 126 13.32 -2.04 -12.43
CA GLY A 126 14.49 -2.26 -11.58
C GLY A 126 14.70 -1.10 -10.60
N GLY A 127 15.14 -1.42 -9.39
CA GLY A 127 15.36 -0.47 -8.31
C GLY A 127 14.47 -0.75 -7.10
N TYR A 128 15.09 -0.73 -5.92
CA TYR A 128 14.40 -0.85 -4.63
C TYR A 128 13.98 0.53 -4.13
N LEU A 129 12.91 0.55 -3.34
CA LEU A 129 12.57 1.73 -2.53
C LEU A 129 13.82 2.14 -1.72
N LYS A 130 14.11 3.44 -1.65
CA LYS A 130 15.34 3.94 -1.00
C LYS A 130 15.40 3.56 0.49
N GLU A 131 14.23 3.47 1.12
CA GLU A 131 14.08 3.01 2.49
C GLU A 131 14.02 1.47 2.52
N ASN A 132 14.82 0.84 3.38
CA ASN A 132 14.85 -0.62 3.49
C ASN A 132 13.65 -1.19 4.26
N GLN A 133 12.90 -0.33 4.95
CA GLN A 133 11.75 -0.69 5.76
C GLN A 133 10.80 0.50 5.92
N ILE A 134 9.50 0.26 5.84
CA ILE A 134 8.49 1.22 6.28
C ILE A 134 8.01 0.79 7.65
N GLU A 135 7.91 1.75 8.57
CA GLU A 135 7.36 1.56 9.90
C GLU A 135 6.33 2.67 10.18
N ILE A 136 5.11 2.28 10.52
CA ILE A 136 4.02 3.21 10.86
C ILE A 136 3.48 2.80 12.22
N LEU A 137 3.52 3.72 13.18
CA LEU A 137 2.86 3.57 14.48
C LEU A 137 1.45 4.12 14.38
N PHE A 138 0.46 3.43 14.95
CA PHE A 138 -0.90 3.95 15.01
C PHE A 138 -1.63 3.38 16.22
N LYS A 139 -2.71 4.04 16.65
CA LYS A 139 -3.53 3.60 17.76
C LYS A 139 -4.95 3.34 17.28
N THR A 140 -5.47 2.16 17.60
CA THR A 140 -6.85 1.81 17.28
C THR A 140 -7.83 2.51 18.20
N GLY A 141 -8.98 2.87 17.63
CA GLY A 141 -10.16 3.31 18.35
C GLY A 141 -11.07 2.16 18.75
N VAL A 142 -12.34 2.49 19.01
CA VAL A 142 -13.40 1.53 19.35
C VAL A 142 -14.26 1.14 18.14
N ARG A 143 -14.12 1.86 17.02
CA ARG A 143 -15.00 1.73 15.84
C ARG A 143 -14.51 0.70 14.83
N PHE A 144 -15.45 0.25 14.00
CA PHE A 144 -15.21 -0.51 12.78
C PHE A 144 -15.41 0.40 11.56
N SER A 145 -14.96 -0.04 10.39
CA SER A 145 -15.18 0.65 9.13
C SER A 145 -16.65 0.52 8.75
N ASP A 146 -17.30 1.64 8.45
CA ASP A 146 -18.72 1.67 8.03
C ASP A 146 -18.99 0.91 6.71
N THR A 147 -17.94 0.44 6.03
CA THR A 147 -17.98 -0.34 4.79
C THR A 147 -18.18 -1.83 4.98
N GLN A 148 -18.19 -2.35 6.21
CA GLN A 148 -18.85 -3.63 6.45
C GLN A 148 -20.32 -3.34 6.74
N THR A 149 -21.19 -3.54 5.75
CA THR A 149 -22.57 -3.89 6.00
C THR A 149 -22.57 -5.28 6.65
N GLN A 150 -22.06 -5.39 7.87
CA GLN A 150 -22.74 -6.23 8.81
C GLN A 150 -24.08 -5.52 8.94
N ASN A 151 -25.08 -6.03 8.22
CA ASN A 151 -26.44 -5.84 8.69
C ASN A 151 -26.33 -6.29 10.15
N PRO A 152 -26.39 -5.39 11.16
CA PRO A 152 -26.60 -5.89 12.51
C PRO A 152 -27.82 -6.80 12.36
N PRO A 153 -27.83 -8.03 12.91
CA PRO A 153 -29.03 -8.86 12.82
C PRO A 153 -30.18 -7.94 13.19
N GLN A 154 -31.03 -7.61 12.19
CA GLN A 154 -32.11 -6.68 12.42
C GLN A 154 -32.91 -7.39 13.49
N VAL A 155 -32.92 -6.79 14.68
CA VAL A 155 -33.68 -7.33 15.79
C VAL A 155 -35.12 -7.04 15.43
N ASP A 156 -35.69 -7.96 14.67
CA ASP A 156 -37.08 -7.92 14.30
C ASP A 156 -37.90 -8.39 15.50
N PHE A 157 -38.64 -7.46 16.08
CA PHE A 157 -39.59 -7.73 17.16
C PHE A 157 -40.97 -8.13 16.62
N SER A 158 -41.10 -8.46 15.33
CA SER A 158 -42.34 -8.94 14.73
C SER A 158 -42.82 -10.28 15.30
N ASN A 159 -41.96 -11.01 16.01
CA ASN A 159 -42.30 -12.24 16.70
C ASN A 159 -42.44 -11.98 18.19
N GLU A 160 -43.56 -12.47 18.73
CA GLU A 160 -44.01 -12.27 20.11
C GLU A 160 -42.86 -12.44 21.12
N ILE A 161 -42.74 -11.48 22.04
CA ILE A 161 -41.86 -11.55 23.20
C ILE A 161 -42.73 -11.93 24.38
N PHE A 162 -42.51 -13.10 24.98
CA PHE A 162 -43.11 -13.41 26.28
C PHE A 162 -42.63 -12.44 27.36
N PRO A 163 -43.53 -11.83 28.16
CA PRO A 163 -43.14 -11.08 29.34
C PRO A 163 -42.43 -12.00 30.35
N ILE A 164 -41.30 -11.55 30.90
CA ILE A 164 -40.53 -12.21 31.98
C ILE A 164 -41.27 -12.11 33.34
N PHE A 165 -42.51 -11.62 33.36
CA PHE A 165 -43.37 -11.65 34.55
C PHE A 165 -43.92 -13.07 34.77
N GLN A 166 -43.14 -13.89 35.47
CA GLN A 166 -43.67 -15.09 36.12
C GLN A 166 -44.58 -14.70 37.28
N SER A 167 -45.65 -15.49 37.43
CA SER A 167 -46.64 -15.51 38.52
C SER A 167 -47.66 -14.36 38.55
N GLY A 168 -48.56 -14.37 37.57
CA GLY A 168 -49.86 -13.73 37.73
C GLY A 168 -50.68 -14.45 38.81
N CYS A 169 -50.94 -13.74 39.91
CA CYS A 169 -51.95 -14.07 40.91
C CYS A 169 -53.31 -14.40 40.27
N SER A 170 -54.09 -15.24 40.96
CA SER A 170 -55.38 -15.83 40.53
C SER A 170 -56.54 -14.85 40.24
N CYS A 171 -56.27 -13.56 40.02
CA CYS A 171 -57.27 -12.50 39.94
C CYS A 171 -57.31 -11.71 38.62
N HIS A 172 -56.56 -12.10 37.58
CA HIS A 172 -56.66 -11.44 36.27
C HIS A 172 -56.79 -12.46 35.15
N SER A 173 -58.02 -12.58 34.65
CA SER A 173 -58.36 -13.35 33.45
C SER A 173 -57.88 -12.63 32.19
N THR A 174 -56.66 -12.92 31.75
CA THR A 174 -56.26 -13.12 30.33
C THR A 174 -54.86 -13.75 30.28
N PRO A 175 -54.56 -14.62 29.29
CA PRO A 175 -53.31 -15.39 29.27
C PRO A 175 -52.09 -14.56 28.83
N ASN A 176 -50.92 -14.98 29.32
CA ASN A 176 -49.60 -14.55 28.84
C ASN A 176 -49.38 -14.91 27.36
N PRO A 177 -48.36 -14.29 26.70
CA PRO A 177 -47.66 -14.68 25.48
C PRO A 177 -47.71 -16.16 25.10
N SER A 178 -47.46 -16.57 23.85
CA SER A 178 -47.16 -17.99 23.53
C SER A 178 -45.85 -18.25 22.77
N MET A 179 -45.09 -17.22 22.36
CA MET A 179 -43.82 -17.42 21.63
C MET A 179 -42.69 -16.44 22.03
N GLY A 180 -41.43 -16.85 21.78
CA GLY A 180 -40.19 -16.17 22.19
C GLY A 180 -39.25 -15.77 21.04
N LEU A 181 -38.09 -15.22 21.40
CA LEU A 181 -37.16 -14.44 20.55
C LEU A 181 -36.42 -15.31 19.51
N LYS A 182 -36.46 -14.91 18.22
CA LYS A 182 -35.80 -15.60 17.09
C LYS A 182 -34.76 -14.68 16.43
N LEU A 183 -33.52 -15.15 16.31
CA LEU A 183 -32.47 -14.46 15.55
C LEU A 183 -32.51 -14.94 14.10
N ILE A 184 -32.57 -14.01 13.14
CA ILE A 184 -32.58 -14.31 11.70
C ILE A 184 -31.22 -13.90 11.13
N PHE A 185 -30.55 -14.80 10.42
CA PHE A 185 -29.34 -14.52 9.66
C PHE A 185 -29.71 -14.49 8.18
N GLU A 186 -29.68 -13.32 7.55
CA GLU A 186 -29.85 -13.22 6.10
C GLU A 186 -28.52 -13.56 5.41
N THR A 187 -28.56 -14.50 4.47
CA THR A 187 -27.41 -14.85 3.63
C THR A 187 -27.28 -13.82 2.50
N PRO A 188 -26.08 -13.25 2.27
CA PRO A 188 -25.88 -12.25 1.21
C PRO A 188 -25.93 -12.89 -0.18
N PHE A 189 -26.68 -12.26 -1.10
CA PHE A 189 -26.61 -12.49 -2.55
C PHE A 189 -25.54 -11.61 -3.20
#